data_AF-A0A0M9CHU4-F1
#
_entry.id   AF-A0A0M9CHU4-F1
#
_cell.length_a   1.000
_cell.length_b   1.000
_cell.length_c   1.000
_cell.angle_alpha   90.00
_cell.angle_beta   90.00
_cell.angle_gamma   90.00
#
_symmetry.space_group_name_H-M   'P 1'
#
loop_
_entity.id
_entity.type
_entity.pdbx_description
1 polymer ?
#
loop_
_entity_poly.entity_id
_entity_poly.type
_entity_poly.pdbx_seq_one_letter_code
_entity_poly.pdbx_strand_id
1 'polypeptide(L)'
;MDNQFIQEQNYQRAKKRVKAIKGYYIHAVVYVLVNLFISGIIIFGLMQSGYSFTDTFSNFGVYSTWIFWGIGIFFHWMGVFGFKSLGFSRDWEERKIQEYLDKEEERRRF
;
A
#
# COMPACT_ATOMS: atom_id res chain seq x y z
N MET A 1 30.87 -18.19 -5.32
CA MET A 1 30.01 -17.40 -6.24
C MET A 1 28.61 -17.23 -5.65
N ASP A 2 28.11 -18.18 -4.87
CA ASP A 2 26.75 -18.20 -4.29
C ASP A 2 26.43 -17.02 -3.36
N ASN A 3 27.42 -16.53 -2.62
CA ASN A 3 27.22 -15.43 -1.67
C ASN A 3 26.91 -14.08 -2.35
N GLN A 4 27.41 -13.84 -3.57
CA GLN A 4 27.09 -12.62 -4.32
C GLN A 4 25.67 -12.66 -4.89
N PHE A 5 25.22 -13.81 -5.39
CA PHE A 5 23.85 -13.99 -5.87
C PHE A 5 22.81 -13.79 -4.76
N ILE A 6 23.07 -14.32 -3.55
CA ILE A 6 22.20 -14.14 -2.39
C ILE A 6 22.14 -12.66 -1.96
N GLN A 7 23.28 -11.96 -1.96
CA GLN A 7 23.33 -10.53 -1.63
C GLN A 7 22.59 -9.69 -2.67
N GLU A 8 22.75 -9.99 -3.95
CA GLU A 8 22.10 -9.25 -5.03
C GLU A 8 20.58 -9.47 -5.02
N GLN A 9 20.11 -10.69 -4.80
CA GLN A 9 18.69 -10.98 -4.59
C GLN A 9 18.13 -10.24 -3.37
N ASN A 10 18.82 -10.26 -2.23
CA ASN A 10 18.41 -9.52 -1.03
C ASN A 10 18.36 -8.01 -1.24
N TYR A 11 19.32 -7.47 -2.00
CA TYR A 11 19.35 -6.07 -2.36
C TYR A 11 18.19 -5.67 -3.27
N GLN A 12 17.90 -6.47 -4.31
CA GLN A 12 16.76 -6.22 -5.19
C GLN A 12 15.42 -6.34 -4.44
N ARG A 13 15.32 -7.25 -3.46
CA ARG A 13 14.16 -7.37 -2.56
C ARG A 13 13.98 -6.11 -1.71
N ALA A 14 15.04 -5.62 -1.09
CA ALA A 14 15.00 -4.37 -0.32
C ALA A 14 14.60 -3.17 -1.20
N LYS A 15 15.15 -3.08 -2.42
CA LYS A 15 14.84 -2.02 -3.38
C LYS A 15 13.38 -2.03 -3.83
N LYS A 16 12.82 -3.20 -4.16
CA LYS A 16 11.39 -3.34 -4.50
C LYS A 16 10.49 -2.94 -3.33
N ARG A 17 10.86 -3.29 -2.09
CA ARG A 17 10.12 -2.88 -0.88
C ARG A 17 10.10 -1.37 -0.71
N VAL A 18 11.27 -0.72 -0.77
CA VAL A 18 11.35 0.75 -0.67
C VAL A 18 10.52 1.43 -1.75
N LYS A 19 10.51 0.89 -2.98
CA LYS A 19 9.70 1.41 -4.08
C LYS A 19 8.20 1.30 -3.80
N ALA A 20 7.73 0.15 -3.30
CA ALA A 20 6.32 -0.05 -2.95
C ALA A 20 5.86 0.86 -1.80
N ILE A 21 6.69 0.97 -0.75
CA ILE A 21 6.42 1.84 0.39
C ILE A 21 6.36 3.30 -0.07
N LYS A 22 7.33 3.77 -0.86
CA LYS A 22 7.31 5.13 -1.43
C LYS A 22 6.07 5.37 -2.28
N GLY A 23 5.66 4.39 -3.10
CA GLY A 23 4.44 4.47 -3.90
C GLY A 23 3.19 4.69 -3.05
N TYR A 24 3.06 3.93 -1.96
CA TYR A 24 1.96 4.10 -1.00
C TYR A 24 1.98 5.49 -0.34
N TYR A 25 3.14 5.95 0.15
CA TYR A 25 3.24 7.27 0.79
C TYR A 25 2.82 8.40 -0.15
N ILE A 26 3.19 8.33 -1.43
CA ILE A 26 2.75 9.32 -2.43
C ILE A 26 1.22 9.31 -2.54
N HIS A 27 0.59 8.13 -2.67
CA HIS A 27 -0.87 8.03 -2.77
C HIS A 27 -1.57 8.52 -1.50
N ALA A 28 -1.04 8.20 -0.32
CA ALA A 28 -1.58 8.66 0.96
C ALA A 28 -1.47 10.18 1.12
N VAL A 29 -0.32 10.77 0.76
CA VAL A 29 -0.12 12.23 0.80
C VAL A 29 -1.06 12.93 -0.17
N VAL A 30 -1.17 12.45 -1.41
CA VAL A 30 -2.11 13.01 -2.40
C VAL A 30 -3.55 12.90 -1.90
N TYR A 31 -3.94 11.75 -1.33
CA TYR A 31 -5.26 11.57 -0.74
C TYR A 31 -5.54 12.61 0.34
N VAL A 32 -4.63 12.82 1.29
CA VAL A 32 -4.81 13.81 2.37
C VAL A 32 -4.88 15.23 1.81
N LEU A 33 -3.96 15.62 0.92
CA LEU A 33 -3.91 16.97 0.35
C LEU A 33 -5.16 17.31 -0.46
N VAL A 34 -5.62 16.39 -1.33
CA VAL A 34 -6.82 16.60 -2.15
C VAL A 34 -8.07 16.70 -1.28
N ASN A 35 -8.21 15.80 -0.31
CA ASN A 35 -9.36 15.84 0.60
C ASN A 35 -9.37 17.11 1.46
N LEU A 36 -8.22 17.54 1.99
CA LEU A 36 -8.10 18.81 2.71
C LEU A 36 -8.40 20.01 1.82
N PHE A 37 -7.97 20.01 0.56
CA PHE A 37 -8.25 21.09 -0.38
C PHE A 37 -9.75 21.20 -0.69
N ILE A 38 -10.42 20.07 -0.97
CA ILE A 38 -11.87 20.03 -1.19
C ILE A 38 -12.61 20.52 0.06
N SER A 39 -12.28 19.98 1.24
CA SER A 39 -12.88 20.42 2.50
C SER A 39 -12.62 21.92 2.75
N GLY A 40 -11.42 22.42 2.45
CA GLY A 40 -11.05 23.83 2.59
C GLY A 40 -11.87 24.75 1.69
N ILE A 41 -12.08 24.40 0.42
CA ILE A 41 -12.93 25.15 -0.51
C ILE A 41 -14.37 25.22 0.02
N ILE A 42 -14.89 24.09 0.48
CA ILE A 42 -16.26 24.01 0.97
C ILE A 42 -16.43 24.84 2.25
N ILE A 43 -15.49 24.75 3.19
CA ILE A 43 -15.48 25.57 4.41
C ILE A 43 -15.40 27.06 4.06
N PHE A 44 -14.49 27.45 3.15
CA PHE A 44 -14.33 28.83 2.73
C PHE A 44 -15.60 29.39 2.07
N GLY A 45 -16.23 28.62 1.17
CA GLY A 45 -17.48 29.00 0.51
C GLY A 45 -18.67 29.12 1.45
N LEU A 46 -18.75 28.26 2.49
CA LEU A 46 -19.85 28.27 3.46
C LEU A 46 -19.68 29.35 4.53
N MET A 47 -18.44 29.69 4.90
CA MET A 47 -18.15 30.79 5.80
C MET A 47 -18.55 32.15 5.19
N GLN A 48 -18.50 32.27 3.85
CA GLN A 48 -18.89 33.47 3.13
C GLN A 48 -20.42 33.61 2.93
N SER A 49 -21.18 32.51 3.02
CA SER A 49 -22.64 32.48 2.86
C SER A 49 -23.43 32.51 4.17
N GLY A 50 -22.76 32.58 5.33
CA GLY A 50 -23.40 32.66 6.64
C GLY A 50 -24.01 31.35 7.14
N TYR A 51 -23.71 30.22 6.48
CA TYR A 51 -24.18 28.89 6.88
C TYR A 51 -23.28 28.27 7.95
N SER A 52 -23.89 27.55 8.90
CA SER A 52 -23.20 26.92 10.03
C SER A 52 -22.35 25.73 9.58
N PHE A 53 -21.20 25.50 10.22
CA PHE A 53 -20.29 24.36 10.01
C PHE A 53 -21.00 23.00 10.01
N THR A 54 -22.17 22.91 10.65
CA THR A 54 -22.99 21.69 10.75
C THR A 54 -23.62 21.24 9.42
N ASP A 55 -24.00 22.16 8.52
CA ASP A 55 -24.53 21.80 7.19
C ASP A 55 -23.43 21.35 6.22
N THR A 56 -22.20 21.83 6.43
CA THR A 56 -21.00 21.40 5.70
C THR A 56 -20.63 19.95 5.98
N PHE A 57 -20.66 19.55 7.25
CA PHE A 57 -20.43 18.16 7.67
C PHE A 57 -21.60 17.23 7.33
N SER A 58 -22.82 17.79 7.24
CA SER A 58 -24.03 17.07 6.81
C SER A 58 -24.03 16.72 5.32
N ASN A 59 -23.23 17.39 4.49
CA ASN A 59 -23.12 17.08 3.07
C ASN A 59 -22.51 15.69 2.87
N PHE A 60 -23.37 14.72 2.51
CA PHE A 60 -23.01 13.33 2.19
C PHE A 60 -21.79 13.25 1.27
N GLY A 61 -21.65 14.18 0.33
CA GLY A 61 -20.52 14.23 -0.61
C GLY A 61 -19.13 14.36 0.05
N VAL A 62 -19.00 15.09 1.16
CA VAL A 62 -17.69 15.32 1.79
C VAL A 62 -17.22 14.08 2.53
N TYR A 63 -18.01 13.56 3.47
CA TYR A 63 -17.59 12.38 4.22
C TYR A 63 -17.64 11.10 3.40
N SER A 64 -18.56 10.98 2.42
CA SER A 64 -18.58 9.79 1.56
C SER A 64 -17.32 9.70 0.71
N THR A 65 -16.83 10.82 0.16
CA THR A 65 -15.57 10.84 -0.59
C THR A 65 -14.41 10.38 0.30
N TRP A 66 -14.33 10.89 1.53
CA TRP A 66 -13.31 10.47 2.49
C TRP A 66 -13.40 8.97 2.81
N ILE A 67 -14.60 8.44 3.04
CA ILE A 67 -14.81 7.03 3.40
C ILE A 67 -14.55 6.10 2.21
N PHE A 68 -15.17 6.33 1.06
CA PHE A 68 -15.03 5.46 -0.11
C PHE A 68 -13.59 5.45 -0.65
N TRP A 69 -12.93 6.61 -0.72
CA TRP A 69 -11.51 6.66 -1.12
C TRP A 69 -10.58 6.17 0.00
N GLY A 70 -10.96 6.38 1.26
CA GLY A 70 -10.24 5.88 2.43
C GLY A 70 -10.15 4.36 2.43
N ILE A 71 -11.22 3.67 2.01
CA ILE A 71 -11.22 2.22 1.82
C ILE A 71 -10.20 1.80 0.75
N GLY A 72 -10.11 2.52 -0.37
CA GLY A 72 -9.10 2.26 -1.41
C GLY A 72 -7.65 2.41 -0.90
N ILE A 73 -7.37 3.47 -0.14
CA ILE A 73 -6.07 3.66 0.52
C ILE A 73 -5.80 2.57 1.56
N PHE A 74 -6.81 2.14 2.32
CA PHE A 74 -6.69 1.08 3.31
C PHE A 74 -6.35 -0.27 2.66
N PHE A 75 -7.01 -0.64 1.56
CA PHE A 75 -6.65 -1.85 0.81
C PHE A 75 -5.27 -1.73 0.14
N HIS A 76 -4.86 -0.56 -0.32
CA HIS A 76 -3.51 -0.34 -0.85
C HIS A 76 -2.45 -0.47 0.27
N TRP A 77 -2.73 0.07 1.46
CA TRP A 77 -1.90 -0.12 2.66
C TRP A 77 -1.80 -1.61 3.01
N MET A 78 -2.92 -2.33 3.01
CA MET A 78 -2.95 -3.77 3.25
C MET A 78 -2.21 -4.55 2.14
N GLY A 79 -2.22 -4.06 0.90
CA GLY A 79 -1.41 -4.58 -0.20
C GLY A 79 0.10 -4.43 0.04
N VAL A 80 0.52 -3.26 0.49
CA VAL A 80 1.95 -2.93 0.67
C VAL A 80 2.52 -3.45 1.98
N PHE A 81 1.73 -3.43 3.07
CA PHE A 81 2.14 -3.84 4.42
C PHE A 81 1.51 -5.17 4.85
N GLY A 82 0.23 -5.41 4.55
CA GLY A 82 -0.54 -6.58 4.99
C GLY A 82 -0.19 -7.90 4.27
N PHE A 83 0.05 -7.88 2.96
CA PHE A 83 0.56 -9.07 2.22
C PHE A 83 1.90 -9.59 2.77
N LYS A 84 2.64 -8.74 3.49
CA LYS A 84 3.88 -9.09 4.17
C LYS A 84 3.65 -9.58 5.60
N SER A 85 2.69 -9.01 6.33
CA SER A 85 2.31 -9.47 7.68
C SER A 85 1.73 -10.88 7.69
N LEU A 86 1.10 -11.30 6.59
CA LEU A 86 0.55 -12.65 6.43
C LEU A 86 1.57 -13.69 5.94
N GLY A 87 2.85 -13.30 5.74
CA GLY A 87 3.93 -14.24 5.41
C GLY A 87 3.79 -15.00 4.07
N PHE A 88 2.76 -14.69 3.27
CA PHE A 88 2.30 -15.62 2.24
C PHE A 88 2.90 -15.39 0.85
N SER A 89 3.33 -14.18 0.50
CA SER A 89 3.40 -13.91 -0.95
C SER A 89 4.62 -14.49 -1.68
N ARG A 90 5.80 -14.62 -1.04
CA ARG A 90 7.04 -15.00 -1.78
C ARG A 90 8.05 -15.81 -1.00
N ASP A 91 8.17 -15.68 0.32
CA ASP A 91 9.05 -16.58 1.11
C ASP A 91 8.54 -18.02 1.06
N TRP A 92 7.20 -18.22 1.13
CA TRP A 92 6.61 -19.53 0.93
C TRP A 92 6.85 -20.07 -0.49
N GLU A 93 6.70 -19.21 -1.49
CA GLU A 93 6.87 -19.56 -2.91
C GLU A 93 8.34 -19.93 -3.20
N GLU A 94 9.29 -19.14 -2.70
CA GLU A 94 10.72 -19.34 -2.89
C GLU A 94 11.22 -20.54 -2.07
N ARG A 95 10.67 -20.76 -0.86
CA ARG A 95 10.92 -21.98 -0.09
C ARG A 95 10.36 -23.22 -0.80
N LYS A 96 9.21 -23.11 -1.47
CA LYS A 96 8.65 -24.21 -2.25
C LYS A 96 9.48 -24.50 -3.49
N ILE A 97 9.92 -23.48 -4.22
CA ILE A 97 10.81 -23.65 -5.38
C ILE A 97 12.11 -24.34 -4.96
N GLN A 98 12.70 -23.94 -3.84
CA GLN A 98 13.91 -24.58 -3.33
C GLN A 98 13.67 -26.05 -2.96
N GLU A 99 12.54 -26.35 -2.31
CA GLU A 99 12.14 -27.71 -1.96
C GLU A 99 11.90 -28.60 -3.20
N TYR A 100 11.46 -28.02 -4.33
CA TYR A 100 11.32 -28.75 -5.60
C TYR A 100 12.67 -29.02 -6.27
N LEU A 101 13.59 -28.05 -6.26
CA LEU A 101 14.93 -28.21 -6.82
C LEU A 101 15.76 -29.24 -6.03
N ASP A 102 15.71 -29.20 -4.70
CA ASP A 102 16.40 -30.18 -3.84
C ASP A 102 15.88 -31.61 -4.10
N LYS A 103 14.57 -31.78 -4.29
CA LYS A 103 13.96 -33.08 -4.65
C LYS A 103 14.36 -33.56 -6.05
N GLU A 104 14.56 -32.65 -7.00
CA GLU A 104 15.09 -33.01 -8.32
C GLU A 104 16.56 -33.43 -8.25
N GLU A 105 17.38 -32.75 -7.46
CA GLU A 105 18.77 -33.15 -7.24
C GLU A 105 18.90 -34.50 -6.54
N GLU A 106 18.10 -34.77 -5.50
CA GLU A 106 18.04 -36.10 -4.87
C GLU A 106 17.65 -37.18 -5.88
N ARG A 107 16.63 -36.93 -6.72
CA ARG A 107 16.19 -37.89 -7.74
C ARG A 107 17.26 -38.15 -8.81
N ARG A 108 18.13 -37.18 -9.12
CA ARG A 108 19.24 -37.38 -10.08
C ARG A 108 20.45 -38.08 -9.48
N ARG A 109 20.57 -38.16 -8.15
CA ARG A 109 21.68 -38.83 -7.46
C ARG A 109 21.47 -40.33 -7.23
N PHE A 110 20.27 -40.84 -7.48
CA PHE A 110 19.92 -42.25 -7.49
C PHE A 110 19.60 -42.71 -8.91
#